data_AF-A0A7V9EJ52-F1
#
_entry.id   AF-A0A7V9EJ52-F1
#
_cell.length_a   1.000
_cell.length_b   1.000
_cell.length_c   1.000
_cell.angle_alpha   90.00
_cell.angle_beta   90.00
_cell.angle_gamma   90.00
#
_symmetry.space_group_name_H-M   'P 1'
#
loop_
_entity.id
_entity.type
_entity.pdbx_description
1 polymer ?
#
loop_
_entity_poly.entity_id
_entity_poly.type
_entity_poly.pdbx_seq_one_letter_code
_entity_poly.pdbx_strand_id
1 'polypeptide(L)'
;MSERPGCITYGPLTETLGDPDVVLIRVNPKQLMLISDALPDLYIGGKPQCHIVALAKEHGQVAASVGCMLSRTRTGMSPNEMTCAIPGSRLSEVLEKLRPAISVDASVATYAAEDSRRFG
;
A
#
# COMPACT_ATOMS: atom_id res chain seq x y z
N MET A 1 13.22 -16.31 16.92
CA MET A 1 14.02 -16.09 15.69
C MET A 1 13.24 -16.76 14.57
N SER A 2 12.76 -15.99 13.60
CA SER A 2 12.04 -16.55 12.43
C SER A 2 13.00 -17.47 11.66
N GLU A 3 12.55 -18.67 11.27
CA GLU A 3 13.39 -19.64 10.55
C GLU A 3 13.85 -19.09 9.20
N ARG A 4 15.04 -19.51 8.76
CA ARG A 4 15.58 -19.09 7.46
C ARG A 4 14.76 -19.76 6.35
N PRO A 5 14.13 -19.01 5.44
CA PRO A 5 13.33 -19.61 4.38
C PRO A 5 14.21 -20.42 3.43
N GLY A 6 13.75 -21.60 3.02
CA GLY A 6 14.46 -22.46 2.07
C GLY A 6 14.48 -21.89 0.64
N CYS A 7 13.47 -21.11 0.27
CA CYS A 7 13.42 -20.33 -0.97
C CYS A 7 12.56 -19.08 -0.78
N ILE A 8 12.70 -18.10 -1.67
CA ILE A 8 11.81 -16.94 -1.76
C ILE A 8 11.27 -16.89 -3.17
N THR A 9 9.96 -16.89 -3.31
CA THR A 9 9.26 -16.79 -4.59
C THR A 9 8.63 -15.42 -4.74
N TYR A 10 8.60 -14.92 -5.97
CA TYR A 10 7.92 -13.69 -6.35
C TYR A 10 7.14 -13.98 -7.62
N GLY A 11 5.94 -13.42 -7.73
CA GLY A 11 5.12 -13.55 -8.93
C GLY A 11 3.91 -12.62 -8.86
N PRO A 12 3.20 -12.46 -9.98
CA PRO A 12 1.89 -11.83 -9.98
C PRO A 12 0.97 -12.52 -8.96
N LEU A 13 0.13 -11.74 -8.28
CA LEU A 13 -0.80 -12.28 -7.28
C LEU A 13 -1.73 -13.35 -7.88
N THR A 14 -2.13 -13.18 -9.13
CA THR A 14 -3.00 -14.12 -9.88
C THR A 14 -2.30 -15.42 -10.28
N GLU A 15 -0.97 -15.46 -10.25
CA GLU A 15 -0.15 -16.60 -10.66
C GLU A 15 0.55 -17.26 -9.45
N THR A 16 0.27 -16.79 -8.23
CA THR A 16 0.91 -17.30 -7.01
C THR A 16 0.38 -18.68 -6.66
N LEU A 17 1.29 -19.61 -6.37
CA LEU A 17 0.95 -20.94 -5.87
C LEU A 17 0.66 -20.85 -4.36
N GLY A 18 -0.61 -20.72 -3.99
CA GLY A 18 -1.05 -20.61 -2.60
C GLY A 18 -1.12 -19.16 -2.08
N ASP A 19 -1.30 -19.02 -0.77
CA ASP A 19 -1.41 -17.71 -0.14
C ASP A 19 -0.04 -17.02 -0.07
N PRO A 20 0.11 -15.79 -0.60
CA PRO A 20 1.36 -15.06 -0.48
C PRO A 20 1.58 -14.62 0.96
N ASP A 21 2.84 -14.52 1.36
CA ASP A 21 3.19 -13.94 2.66
C ASP A 21 2.99 -12.43 2.70
N VAL A 22 3.38 -11.76 1.62
CA VAL A 22 3.32 -10.31 1.46
C VAL A 22 2.90 -10.00 0.04
N VAL A 23 1.95 -9.09 -0.11
CA VAL A 23 1.60 -8.46 -1.37
C VAL A 23 2.25 -7.07 -1.41
N LEU A 24 3.11 -6.86 -2.40
CA LEU A 24 3.76 -5.58 -2.63
C LEU A 24 3.14 -4.89 -3.85
N ILE A 25 2.59 -3.69 -3.64
CA ILE A 25 1.98 -2.88 -4.70
C ILE A 25 2.71 -1.55 -4.86
N ARG A 26 2.70 -1.03 -6.09
CA ARG A 26 2.98 0.40 -6.34
C ARG A 26 1.68 1.18 -6.24
N VAL A 27 1.75 2.34 -5.61
CA VAL A 27 0.62 3.25 -5.46
C VAL A 27 1.06 4.66 -5.75
N ASN A 28 0.16 5.49 -6.25
CA ASN A 28 0.36 6.93 -6.32
C ASN A 28 -0.10 7.62 -5.01
N PRO A 29 0.18 8.92 -4.80
CA PRO A 29 -0.20 9.63 -3.58
C PRO A 29 -1.71 9.59 -3.29
N LYS A 30 -2.57 9.69 -4.32
CA LYS A 30 -4.03 9.61 -4.14
C LYS A 30 -4.46 8.24 -3.64
N GLN A 31 -3.88 7.16 -4.18
CA GLN A 31 -4.17 5.81 -3.73
C GLN A 31 -3.65 5.58 -2.30
N LEU A 32 -2.47 6.11 -1.95
CA LEU A 32 -1.96 6.02 -0.58
C LEU A 32 -2.83 6.79 0.42
N MET A 33 -3.36 7.95 0.04
CA MET A 33 -4.32 8.70 0.84
C MET A 33 -5.54 7.85 1.18
N LEU A 34 -6.14 7.18 0.18
CA LEU A 34 -7.29 6.29 0.37
C LEU A 34 -6.96 5.09 1.27
N ILE A 35 -5.77 4.49 1.11
CA ILE A 35 -5.31 3.40 1.97
C ILE A 35 -5.11 3.89 3.41
N SER A 36 -4.57 5.10 3.59
CA SER A 36 -4.36 5.71 4.91
C SER A 36 -5.67 6.05 5.62
N ASP A 37 -6.71 6.45 4.88
CA ASP A 37 -8.04 6.68 5.45
C ASP A 37 -8.71 5.36 5.86
N ALA A 38 -8.61 4.34 5.00
CA ALA A 38 -9.17 3.01 5.27
C ALA A 38 -8.47 2.26 6.43
N LEU A 39 -7.19 2.54 6.67
CA LEU A 39 -6.34 1.83 7.63
C LEU A 39 -5.67 2.82 8.61
N PRO A 40 -6.31 3.14 9.75
CA PRO A 40 -5.75 4.05 10.75
C PRO A 40 -4.40 3.60 11.33
N ASP A 41 -4.10 2.30 11.27
CA ASP A 41 -2.86 1.67 11.75
C ASP A 41 -1.76 1.57 10.67
N LEU A 42 -1.98 2.11 9.47
CA LEU A 42 -1.00 2.12 8.38
C LEU A 42 0.30 2.80 8.81
N TYR A 43 1.41 2.09 8.71
CA TYR A 43 2.73 2.70 8.83
C TYR A 43 3.15 3.37 7.52
N ILE A 44 3.60 4.63 7.55
CA ILE A 44 4.18 5.31 6.39
C ILE A 44 5.62 5.73 6.71
N GLY A 45 6.58 5.12 6.01
CA GLY A 45 8.00 5.34 6.22
C GLY A 45 8.72 6.06 5.09
N GLY A 46 9.79 6.78 5.43
CA GLY A 46 10.72 7.37 4.48
C GLY A 46 11.74 6.36 3.96
N LYS A 47 12.85 6.26 4.69
CA LYS A 47 13.96 5.34 4.45
C LYS A 47 14.23 4.50 5.71
N PRO A 48 14.67 3.24 5.59
CA PRO A 48 14.83 2.48 4.35
C PRO A 48 13.50 1.89 3.85
N GLN A 49 13.26 1.94 2.52
CA GLN A 49 12.02 1.41 1.93
C GLN A 49 11.83 -0.08 2.22
N CYS A 50 12.91 -0.87 2.14
CA CYS A 50 12.84 -2.33 2.26
C CYS A 50 12.27 -2.83 3.60
N HIS A 51 12.25 -2.01 4.65
CA HIS A 51 11.70 -2.41 5.95
C HIS A 51 10.18 -2.68 5.89
N ILE A 52 9.43 -2.06 4.97
CA ILE A 52 7.98 -2.30 4.86
C ILE A 52 7.63 -3.76 4.58
N VAL A 53 8.50 -4.49 3.87
CA VAL A 53 8.30 -5.91 3.58
C VAL A 53 8.45 -6.75 4.85
N ALA A 54 9.44 -6.42 5.70
CA ALA A 54 9.63 -7.10 6.97
C ALA A 54 8.52 -6.75 7.98
N LEU A 55 8.04 -5.50 8.01
CA LEU A 55 6.86 -5.12 8.80
C LEU A 55 5.62 -5.93 8.40
N ALA A 56 5.39 -6.11 7.11
CA ALA A 56 4.28 -6.91 6.62
C ALA A 56 4.44 -8.40 6.97
N LYS A 57 5.60 -9.00 6.68
CA LYS A 57 5.86 -10.43 6.89
C LYS A 57 5.90 -10.82 8.37
N GLU A 58 6.65 -10.08 9.18
CA GLU A 58 7.00 -10.47 10.56
C GLU A 58 6.04 -9.89 11.60
N HIS A 59 5.46 -8.71 11.33
CA HIS A 59 4.61 -8.00 12.29
C HIS A 59 3.13 -7.94 11.88
N GLY A 60 2.75 -8.48 10.71
CA GLY A 60 1.37 -8.40 10.23
C GLY A 60 0.89 -6.95 10.01
N GLN A 61 1.82 -6.01 9.85
CA GLN A 61 1.52 -4.58 9.72
C GLN A 61 1.48 -4.19 8.24
N VAL A 62 0.38 -3.56 7.81
CA VAL A 62 0.35 -2.89 6.49
C VAL A 62 1.27 -1.68 6.57
N ALA A 63 2.21 -1.58 5.63
CA ALA A 63 3.25 -0.57 5.66
C ALA A 63 3.54 -0.02 4.27
N ALA A 64 3.55 1.31 4.14
CA ALA A 64 3.91 2.02 2.93
C ALA A 64 5.24 2.76 3.09
N SER A 65 5.91 3.01 1.96
CA SER A 65 7.08 3.85 1.92
C SER A 65 7.10 4.72 0.68
N VAL A 66 7.52 5.97 0.88
CA VAL A 66 7.81 6.92 -0.20
C VAL A 66 9.01 6.51 -1.05
N GLY A 67 9.73 5.44 -0.73
CA GLY A 67 10.84 4.94 -1.52
C GLY A 67 12.14 5.72 -1.32
N CYS A 68 13.20 5.00 -0.95
CA CYS A 68 14.54 5.57 -0.91
C CYS A 68 15.13 5.68 -2.32
N MET A 69 16.11 6.57 -2.52
CA MET A 69 16.73 6.79 -3.83
C MET A 69 17.26 5.47 -4.44
N LEU A 70 17.88 4.60 -3.62
CA LEU A 70 18.38 3.31 -4.09
C LEU A 70 17.27 2.43 -4.69
N SER A 71 16.12 2.33 -4.02
CA SER A 71 15.00 1.54 -4.57
C SER A 71 14.44 2.20 -5.81
N ARG A 72 14.23 3.52 -5.79
CA ARG A 72 13.67 4.26 -6.91
C ARG A 72 14.51 4.08 -8.18
N THR A 73 15.83 4.18 -8.07
CA THR A 73 16.76 3.92 -9.18
C THR A 73 16.70 2.47 -9.65
N ARG A 74 16.73 1.49 -8.74
CA ARG A 74 16.76 0.06 -9.12
C ARG A 74 15.47 -0.43 -9.76
N THR A 75 14.32 0.12 -9.35
CA THR A 75 13.02 -0.33 -9.84
C THR A 75 12.43 0.58 -10.91
N GLY A 76 13.09 1.68 -11.27
CA GLY A 76 12.54 2.71 -12.16
C GLY A 76 11.24 3.29 -11.61
N MET A 77 11.15 3.53 -10.30
CA MET A 77 9.94 4.07 -9.67
C MET A 77 9.78 5.55 -10.01
N SER A 78 8.62 5.92 -10.54
CA SER A 78 8.29 7.30 -10.89
C SER A 78 8.27 8.22 -9.66
N PRO A 79 8.55 9.54 -9.81
CA PRO A 79 8.35 10.52 -8.73
C PRO A 79 6.95 10.51 -8.13
N ASN A 80 5.95 10.09 -8.91
CA ASN A 80 4.54 10.00 -8.50
C ASN A 80 4.14 8.62 -7.96
N GLU A 81 5.11 7.75 -7.68
CA GLU A 81 4.88 6.41 -7.13
C GLU A 81 5.51 6.26 -5.74
N MET A 82 4.86 5.43 -4.93
CA MET A 82 5.28 4.88 -3.65
C MET A 82 5.08 3.36 -3.68
N THR A 83 5.48 2.68 -2.61
CA THR A 83 5.21 1.24 -2.43
C THR A 83 4.44 0.99 -1.16
N CYS A 84 3.56 -0.02 -1.18
CA CYS A 84 2.83 -0.51 -0.02
C CYS A 84 2.96 -2.02 0.07
N ALA A 85 3.34 -2.52 1.23
CA ALA A 85 3.38 -3.93 1.57
C ALA A 85 2.20 -4.28 2.46
N ILE A 86 1.47 -5.32 2.08
CA ILE A 86 0.28 -5.81 2.76
C ILE A 86 0.58 -7.26 3.17
N PRO A 87 0.41 -7.65 4.45
CA PRO A 87 0.46 -9.06 4.83
C PRO A 87 -0.61 -9.83 4.05
N GLY A 88 -0.25 -10.96 3.43
CA GLY A 88 -1.22 -11.69 2.59
C GLY A 88 -2.47 -12.11 3.36
N SER A 89 -2.31 -12.49 4.63
CA SER A 89 -3.41 -12.81 5.53
C SER A 89 -4.38 -11.65 5.82
N ARG A 90 -3.94 -10.40 5.63
CA ARG A 90 -4.76 -9.19 5.81
C ARG A 90 -5.30 -8.63 4.49
N LEU A 91 -4.95 -9.20 3.34
CA LEU A 91 -5.34 -8.65 2.05
C LEU A 91 -6.85 -8.47 1.92
N SER A 92 -7.64 -9.48 2.30
CA SER A 92 -9.10 -9.42 2.28
C SER A 92 -9.64 -8.32 3.21
N GLU A 93 -9.11 -8.21 4.43
CA GLU A 93 -9.48 -7.15 5.39
C GLU A 93 -9.22 -5.75 4.81
N VAL A 94 -8.05 -5.56 4.17
CA VAL A 94 -7.69 -4.30 3.52
C VAL A 94 -8.66 -3.95 2.41
N LEU A 95 -9.03 -4.92 1.55
CA LEU A 95 -9.98 -4.69 0.47
C LEU A 95 -11.37 -4.32 0.99
N GLU A 96 -11.86 -4.99 2.04
CA GLU A 96 -13.16 -4.68 2.63
C GLU A 96 -13.19 -3.28 3.28
N LYS A 97 -12.10 -2.84 3.91
CA LYS A 97 -11.99 -1.48 4.48
C LYS A 97 -11.80 -0.40 3.41
N LEU A 98 -11.09 -0.71 2.33
CA LEU A 98 -10.76 0.25 1.28
C LEU A 98 -11.98 0.63 0.40
N ARG A 99 -12.89 -0.33 0.14
CA ARG A 99 -14.11 -0.08 -0.65
C ARG A 99 -14.98 1.08 -0.13
N PRO A 100 -15.39 1.12 1.15
CA PRO A 100 -16.19 2.23 1.66
C PRO A 100 -15.40 3.55 1.67
N ALA A 101 -14.10 3.54 2.01
CA ALA A 101 -13.26 4.75 1.97
C ALA A 101 -13.27 5.40 0.57
N ILE A 102 -13.10 4.59 -0.49
CA ILE A 102 -13.20 5.07 -1.88
C ILE A 102 -14.55 5.74 -2.17
N SER A 103 -15.65 5.13 -1.70
CA SER A 103 -17.00 5.68 -1.93
C SER A 103 -17.23 7.00 -1.19
N VAL A 104 -16.71 7.11 0.04
CA VAL A 104 -16.80 8.33 0.84
C VAL A 104 -15.98 9.45 0.20
N ASP A 105 -14.72 9.20 -0.14
CA ASP A 105 -13.84 10.17 -0.79
C ASP A 105 -14.40 10.66 -2.14
N ALA A 106 -15.02 9.76 -2.92
CA ALA A 106 -15.69 10.15 -4.16
C ALA A 106 -16.84 11.14 -3.91
N SER A 107 -17.61 10.94 -2.84
CA SER A 107 -18.70 11.84 -2.45
C SER A 107 -18.16 13.20 -1.98
N VAL A 108 -17.09 13.20 -1.18
CA VAL A 108 -16.40 14.42 -0.74
C VAL A 108 -15.85 15.20 -1.92
N ALA A 109 -15.23 14.53 -2.89
CA ALA A 109 -14.70 15.16 -4.10
C ALA A 109 -15.80 15.82 -4.94
N THR A 110 -16.95 15.14 -5.13
CA THR A 110 -18.11 15.72 -5.82
C THR A 110 -18.62 16.96 -5.09
N TYR A 111 -18.80 16.87 -3.77
CA TYR A 111 -19.24 18.00 -2.97
C TYR A 111 -18.29 19.19 -3.10
N ALA A 112 -16.98 18.99 -2.92
CA ALA A 112 -15.99 20.05 -3.02
C ALA A 112 -15.97 20.70 -4.42
N ALA A 113 -16.15 19.91 -5.48
CA ALA A 113 -16.24 20.43 -6.86
C ALA A 113 -17.53 21.22 -7.13
N GLU A 114 -18.65 20.86 -6.50
CA GLU A 114 -19.87 21.65 -6.54
C GLU A 114 -19.76 22.95 -5.75
N ASP A 115 -19.22 22.88 -4.53
CA ASP A 115 -19.01 24.02 -3.65
C ASP A 115 -18.09 25.06 -4.30
N SER A 116 -16.96 24.61 -4.88
CA SER A 116 -16.04 25.46 -5.62
C SER A 116 -16.69 26.17 -6.82
N ARG A 117 -17.71 25.56 -7.45
CA ARG A 117 -18.47 26.19 -8.55
C ARG A 117 -19.52 27.19 -8.06
N ARG A 118 -19.99 27.05 -6.82
CA ARG A 118 -20.97 27.96 -6.22
C ARG A 118 -20.32 29.24 -5.67
N PHE A 119 -19.07 29.13 -5.21
CA PHE A 119 -18.40 30.20 -4.47
C PHE A 119 -17.05 30.65 -5.05
N GLY A 120 -16.58 30.02 -6.13
CA GLY A 120 -15.41 30.46 -6.92
C GLY A 120 -15.81 31.39 -8.05
#